data_AF-A0A6A1C8L7-F1
#
_entry.id   AF-A0A6A1C8L7-F1
#
_cell.length_a   1.000
_cell.length_b   1.000
_cell.length_c   1.000
_cell.angle_alpha   90.00
_cell.angle_beta   90.00
_cell.angle_gamma   90.00
#
_symmetry.space_group_name_H-M   'P 1'
#
loop_
_entity.id
_entity.type
_entity.pdbx_description
1 polymer ?
#
loop_
_entity_poly.entity_id
_entity_poly.type
_entity_poly.pdbx_seq_one_letter_code
_entity_poly.pdbx_strand_id
1 'polypeptide(L)'
;GYPIVNGYNHQLYLVPDLLHTMTVEIEEQDRYLRFRPDKKYELFYWDNAWISLGTQVATMDADCLQFNQVPQNVLMLLVPEYSERKERPFIIMPDGTRYWW
;
A
#
# COMPACT_ATOMS: atom_id res chain seq x y z
N GLY A 1 -9.05 -7.54 15.41
CA GLY A 1 -8.20 -6.68 16.24
C GLY A 1 -7.31 -5.90 15.30
N TYR A 2 -7.17 -4.59 15.49
CA TYR A 2 -6.45 -3.73 14.55
C TYR A 2 -4.94 -3.99 14.60
N PRO A 3 -4.23 -3.91 13.46
CA PRO A 3 -2.79 -4.05 13.46
C PRO A 3 -2.17 -2.86 14.17
N ILE A 4 -1.28 -3.16 15.11
CA ILE A 4 -0.49 -2.17 15.84
C ILE A 4 0.88 -2.11 15.16
N VAL A 5 1.22 -0.95 14.66
CA VAL A 5 2.55 -0.68 14.11
C VAL A 5 3.45 -0.25 15.25
N ASN A 6 4.42 -1.10 15.62
CA ASN A 6 5.43 -0.79 16.63
C ASN A 6 6.60 -0.03 15.98
N GLY A 7 6.45 1.28 15.80
CA GLY A 7 7.60 2.14 15.51
C GLY A 7 8.55 2.19 16.72
N TYR A 8 9.84 2.47 16.48
CA TYR A 8 10.93 2.42 17.48
C TYR A 8 10.73 3.34 18.73
N ASN A 9 9.60 4.04 18.86
CA ASN A 9 9.14 4.71 20.08
C ASN A 9 7.62 5.05 20.11
N HIS A 10 6.81 4.59 19.15
CA HIS A 10 5.37 4.90 19.11
C HIS A 10 4.56 3.72 18.55
N GLN A 11 3.48 3.36 19.24
CA GLN A 11 2.48 2.42 18.77
C GLN A 11 1.46 3.19 17.92
N LEU A 12 1.50 3.00 16.60
CA LEU A 12 0.49 3.57 15.70
C LEU A 12 -0.63 2.54 15.53
N TYR A 13 -1.82 2.89 15.98
CA TYR A 13 -3.02 2.09 15.73
C TYR A 13 -3.51 2.40 14.32
N LEU A 14 -3.46 1.39 13.46
CA LEU A 14 -3.99 1.50 12.10
C LEU A 14 -5.49 1.23 12.15
N VAL A 15 -6.26 2.28 12.47
CA VAL A 15 -7.71 2.26 12.40
C VAL A 15 -8.12 2.79 11.02
N PRO A 16 -8.69 1.94 10.14
CA PRO A 16 -9.15 2.38 8.82
C PRO A 16 -10.17 3.51 8.94
N ASP A 17 -9.84 4.67 8.37
CA ASP A 17 -10.84 5.71 8.13
C ASP A 17 -11.47 5.48 6.76
N LEU A 18 -12.64 4.83 6.75
CA LEU A 18 -13.42 4.55 5.56
C LEU A 18 -14.24 5.77 5.08
N LEU A 19 -14.35 6.83 5.89
CA LEU A 19 -15.08 8.05 5.53
C LEU A 19 -14.18 9.02 4.78
N HIS A 20 -12.92 9.13 5.17
CA HIS A 20 -11.92 9.96 4.52
C HIS A 20 -10.96 9.10 3.71
N THR A 21 -11.31 8.91 2.44
CA THR A 21 -10.39 8.27 1.49
C THR A 21 -9.44 9.28 0.87
N MET A 22 -8.22 8.86 0.59
CA MET A 22 -7.24 9.64 -0.16
C MET A 22 -6.83 8.93 -1.46
N THR A 23 -6.30 9.71 -2.39
CA THR A 23 -5.54 9.17 -3.51
C THR A 23 -4.12 8.92 -3.05
N VAL A 24 -3.65 7.71 -3.30
CA VAL A 24 -2.31 7.27 -2.94
C VAL A 24 -1.53 7.02 -4.22
N GLU A 25 -0.38 7.67 -4.33
CA GLU A 25 0.57 7.47 -5.41
C GLU A 25 1.71 6.60 -4.88
N ILE A 26 1.78 5.38 -5.40
CA ILE A 26 2.83 4.43 -5.06
C ILE A 26 3.89 4.56 -6.14
N GLU A 27 4.94 5.31 -5.83
CA GLU A 27 6.11 5.43 -6.69
C GLU A 27 7.06 4.24 -6.49
N GLU A 28 7.80 3.92 -7.56
CA GLU A 28 8.98 3.06 -7.45
C GLU A 28 9.92 3.61 -6.37
N GLN A 29 10.51 2.71 -5.60
CA GLN A 29 11.56 3.09 -4.65
C GLN A 29 12.69 2.08 -4.76
N ASP A 30 13.85 2.60 -5.13
CA ASP A 30 15.07 1.83 -5.26
C ASP A 30 15.27 0.91 -4.04
N ARG A 31 15.49 -0.38 -4.33
CA ARG A 31 15.65 -1.50 -3.37
C ARG A 31 14.39 -1.98 -2.64
N TYR A 32 13.27 -1.28 -2.73
CA TYR A 32 12.02 -1.67 -2.04
C TYR A 32 10.93 -2.12 -3.00
N LEU A 33 10.70 -1.33 -4.05
CA LEU A 33 9.62 -1.56 -5.00
C LEU A 33 10.05 -1.14 -6.39
N ARG A 34 9.96 -2.06 -7.34
CA ARG A 34 10.19 -1.80 -8.76
C ARG A 34 9.06 -2.40 -9.57
N PHE A 35 8.43 -1.58 -10.39
CA PHE A 35 7.39 -1.99 -11.29
C PHE A 35 7.99 -2.69 -12.51
N ARG A 36 7.20 -3.61 -13.05
CA ARG A 36 7.48 -4.32 -14.27
C ARG A 36 6.41 -3.92 -15.25
N PRO A 37 6.79 -3.45 -16.44
CA PRO A 37 5.82 -3.04 -17.43
C PRO A 37 4.95 -4.23 -17.86
N ASP A 38 3.70 -3.93 -18.19
CA ASP A 38 2.64 -4.89 -18.55
C ASP A 38 2.35 -5.92 -17.45
N LYS A 39 2.65 -5.58 -16.19
CA LYS A 39 2.29 -6.40 -15.03
C LYS A 39 1.18 -5.77 -14.22
N LYS A 40 0.28 -6.63 -13.76
CA LYS A 40 -0.82 -6.26 -12.89
C LYS A 40 -0.37 -6.24 -11.44
N TYR A 41 -0.75 -5.18 -10.75
CA TYR A 41 -0.53 -4.96 -9.32
C TYR A 41 -1.88 -4.78 -8.65
N GLU A 42 -2.12 -5.52 -7.59
CA GLU A 42 -3.32 -5.44 -6.79
C GLU A 42 -2.99 -4.82 -5.44
N LEU A 43 -3.65 -3.72 -5.09
CA LEU A 43 -3.49 -3.08 -3.79
C LEU A 43 -4.51 -3.65 -2.84
N PHE A 44 -4.03 -4.20 -1.73
CA PHE A 44 -4.85 -4.63 -0.62
C PHE A 44 -4.67 -3.67 0.55
N TYR A 45 -5.73 -3.48 1.33
CA TYR A 45 -5.66 -2.85 2.63
C TYR A 45 -6.13 -3.82 3.71
N TRP A 46 -5.63 -3.64 4.93
CA TRP A 46 -6.02 -4.43 6.08
C TRP A 46 -7.15 -3.75 6.85
N ASP A 47 -8.30 -4.42 6.91
CA ASP A 47 -9.41 -4.09 7.81
C ASP A 47 -10.01 -5.38 8.36
N ASN A 48 -9.40 -5.87 9.46
CA ASN A 48 -9.64 -7.21 10.04
C ASN A 48 -9.42 -8.41 9.08
N ALA A 49 -9.24 -8.16 7.79
CA ALA A 49 -8.84 -9.07 6.72
C ALA A 49 -8.15 -8.26 5.61
N TRP A 50 -7.43 -8.93 4.71
CA TRP A 50 -6.93 -8.30 3.48
C TRP A 50 -8.09 -8.07 2.51
N ILE A 51 -8.43 -6.81 2.27
CA ILE A 51 -9.47 -6.41 1.33
C ILE A 51 -8.81 -5.82 0.10
N SER A 52 -9.16 -6.32 -1.08
CA SER A 52 -8.69 -5.77 -2.36
C SER A 52 -9.34 -4.40 -2.58
N LEU A 53 -8.52 -3.39 -2.75
CA LEU A 53 -8.96 -2.04 -3.08
C LEU A 53 -9.15 -1.89 -4.60
N GLY A 54 -8.26 -2.49 -5.36
CA GLY A 54 -8.26 -2.39 -6.80
C GLY A 54 -6.97 -2.86 -7.42
N THR A 55 -6.98 -2.93 -8.75
CA THR A 55 -5.84 -3.40 -9.52
C THR A 55 -5.43 -2.37 -10.55
N GLN A 56 -4.13 -2.15 -10.67
CA GLN A 56 -3.50 -1.29 -11.66
C GLN A 56 -2.52 -2.09 -12.51
N VAL A 57 -2.32 -1.71 -13.77
CA VAL A 57 -1.33 -2.31 -14.66
C VAL A 57 -0.23 -1.28 -14.86
N ALA A 58 1.00 -1.63 -14.49
CA ALA A 58 2.13 -0.75 -14.75
C ALA A 58 2.37 -0.63 -16.26
N THR A 59 2.33 0.58 -16.79
CA THR A 59 2.69 0.86 -18.19
C THR A 59 4.21 0.91 -18.35
N MET A 60 4.69 0.94 -19.61
CA MET A 60 6.14 1.02 -19.91
C MET A 60 6.84 2.21 -19.27
N ASP A 61 6.12 3.32 -19.09
CA ASP A 61 6.62 4.58 -18.53
C ASP A 61 5.98 4.89 -17.15
N ALA A 62 5.36 3.90 -16.50
CA ALA A 62 4.75 4.07 -15.19
C ALA A 62 5.82 3.95 -14.08
N ASP A 63 6.35 5.08 -13.66
CA ASP A 63 7.17 5.18 -12.46
C ASP A 63 6.31 5.21 -11.18
N CYS A 64 4.99 5.38 -11.32
CA CYS A 64 4.04 5.42 -10.22
C CYS A 64 2.71 4.72 -10.53
N LEU A 65 2.10 4.12 -9.50
CA LEU A 65 0.75 3.57 -9.55
C LEU A 65 -0.17 4.39 -8.65
N GLN A 66 -1.20 4.96 -9.24
CA GLN A 66 -2.19 5.74 -8.51
C GLN A 66 -3.40 4.87 -8.15
N PHE A 67 -3.74 4.87 -6.87
CA PHE A 67 -4.94 4.22 -6.34
C PHE A 67 -5.84 5.26 -5.69
N ASN A 68 -7.10 5.30 -6.10
CA ASN A 68 -8.11 6.19 -5.54
C ASN A 68 -8.92 5.44 -4.49
N GLN A 69 -9.59 6.18 -3.59
CA GLN A 69 -10.46 5.61 -2.56
C GLN A 69 -9.71 4.79 -1.48
N VAL A 70 -8.43 5.10 -1.23
CA VAL A 70 -7.64 4.43 -0.20
C VAL A 70 -8.00 4.97 1.18
N PRO A 71 -8.46 4.12 2.12
CA PRO A 71 -8.71 4.54 3.49
C PRO A 71 -7.44 5.09 4.14
N GLN A 72 -7.57 6.08 5.01
CA GLN A 72 -6.42 6.58 5.77
C GLN A 72 -6.08 5.67 6.95
N ASN A 73 -4.82 5.70 7.40
CA ASN A 73 -4.31 4.94 8.54
C ASN A 73 -4.51 3.42 8.43
N VAL A 74 -4.33 2.86 7.24
CA VAL A 74 -4.42 1.41 6.99
C VAL A 74 -3.11 0.79 6.60
N LEU A 75 -2.96 -0.49 6.94
CA LEU A 75 -1.88 -1.31 6.43
C LEU A 75 -2.20 -1.67 4.99
N MET A 76 -1.31 -1.32 4.08
CA MET A 76 -1.42 -1.62 2.66
C MET A 76 -0.45 -2.72 2.28
N LEU A 77 -0.83 -3.49 1.27
CA LEU A 77 0.01 -4.52 0.67
C LEU A 77 -0.20 -4.48 -0.83
N LEU A 78 0.87 -4.20 -1.56
CA LEU A 78 0.85 -4.23 -3.01
C LEU A 78 1.32 -5.61 -3.48
N VAL A 79 0.44 -6.34 -4.16
CA VAL A 79 0.70 -7.70 -4.63
C VAL A 79 0.74 -7.72 -6.16
N PRO A 80 1.92 -7.90 -6.77
CA PRO A 80 1.99 -8.15 -8.21
C PRO A 80 1.40 -9.52 -8.57
N GLU A 81 0.90 -9.68 -9.80
CA GLU A 81 0.39 -10.97 -10.29
C GLU A 81 1.45 -12.09 -10.30
N TYR A 82 2.72 -11.72 -10.36
CA TYR A 82 3.88 -12.62 -10.35
C TYR A 82 4.49 -12.77 -8.93
N SER A 83 3.78 -12.30 -7.92
CA SER A 83 4.18 -12.37 -6.52
C SER A 83 4.46 -13.80 -6.07
N GLU A 84 5.52 -13.96 -5.26
CA GLU A 84 5.83 -15.20 -4.54
C GLU A 84 5.52 -15.09 -3.04
N ARG A 85 4.59 -14.19 -2.64
CA ARG A 85 4.24 -13.91 -1.23
C ARG A 85 5.40 -13.36 -0.39
N LYS A 86 6.29 -12.57 -1.00
CA LYS A 86 7.43 -11.87 -0.37
C LYS A 86 7.21 -10.36 -0.23
N GLU A 87 5.97 -9.92 -0.37
CA GLU A 87 5.56 -8.53 -0.45
C GLU A 87 5.57 -7.95 0.95
N ARG A 88 6.11 -6.74 1.03
CA ARG A 88 6.23 -6.03 2.29
C ARG A 88 5.01 -5.16 2.49
N PRO A 89 4.28 -5.33 3.60
CA PRO A 89 3.24 -4.39 3.94
C PRO A 89 3.85 -3.03 4.25
N PHE A 90 3.15 -1.97 3.88
CA PHE A 90 3.56 -0.60 4.11
C PHE A 90 2.37 0.26 4.49
N ILE A 91 2.63 1.43 5.05
CA ILE A 91 1.62 2.45 5.32
C ILE A 91 2.03 3.75 4.67
N ILE A 92 1.04 4.56 4.33
CA ILE A 92 1.26 5.93 3.88
C ILE A 92 0.49 6.83 4.84
N MET A 93 1.23 7.69 5.50
CA MET A 93 0.70 8.66 6.44
C MET A 93 0.04 9.82 5.67
N PRO A 94 -0.89 10.57 6.29
CA PRO A 94 -1.55 11.71 5.64
C PRO A 94 -0.61 12.83 5.17
N ASP A 95 0.62 12.87 5.69
CA ASP A 95 1.69 13.79 5.27
C ASP A 95 2.44 13.32 4.00
N GLY A 96 2.08 12.14 3.46
CA GLY A 96 2.74 11.51 2.31
C GLY A 96 3.91 10.59 2.70
N THR A 97 4.24 10.47 3.99
CA THR A 97 5.37 9.64 4.42
C THR A 97 5.04 8.15 4.34
N ARG A 98 5.84 7.40 3.58
CA ARG A 98 5.72 5.94 3.42
C ARG A 98 6.63 5.18 4.39
N TYR A 99 6.07 4.22 5.12
CA TYR A 99 6.82 3.33 6.01
C TYR A 99 6.65 1.87 5.59
N TRP A 100 7.77 1.15 5.47
CA TRP A 100 7.83 -0.26 5.09
C TRP A 100 8.12 -1.15 6.30
N TRP A 101 7.60 -2.38 6.30
CA TRP A 101 7.83 -3.39 7.33
C TRP A 101 8.47 -4.67 6.77
#